data_AF-A0A3D4PDE4-F1
#
_entry.id   AF-A0A3D4PDE4-F1
#
_cell.length_a   1.000
_cell.length_b   1.000
_cell.length_c   1.000
_cell.angle_alpha   90.00
_cell.angle_beta   90.00
_cell.angle_gamma   90.00
#
_symmetry.space_group_name_H-M   'P 1'
#
loop_
_entity.id
_entity.type
_entity.pdbx_description
1 polymer ?
#
loop_
_entity_poly.entity_id
_entity_poly.type
_entity_poly.pdbx_seq_one_letter_code
_entity_poly.pdbx_strand_id
1 'polypeptide(L)'
;MELTNKFGLPDVVVQSLTRDSYDRGKSNRSVTQLIDSPRIGILNKEYDSKIEQDVIDFLFSRFGTGMHQMFEGSVEGAEYISEERLTFKHMGWSISGQIDLQEITSGGHHLWDYKVTSAWSVVYGKPEWHDQM
;
A
#
# COMPACT_ATOMS: atom_id res chain seq x y z
N MET A 1 18.27 3.54 -3.46
CA MET A 1 17.96 2.15 -3.81
C MET A 1 18.45 1.89 -5.23
N GLU A 2 19.09 0.75 -5.48
CA GLU A 2 19.52 0.29 -6.81
C GLU A 2 18.55 -0.79 -7.31
N LEU A 3 18.06 -0.65 -8.54
CA LEU A 3 17.11 -1.60 -9.15
C LEU A 3 17.84 -2.59 -10.06
N THR A 4 17.55 -3.89 -9.89
CA THR A 4 18.11 -4.95 -10.75
C THR A 4 17.04 -5.63 -11.60
N ASN A 5 17.44 -6.17 -12.75
CA ASN A 5 16.60 -7.04 -13.59
C ASN A 5 17.28 -8.40 -13.76
N LYS A 6 17.36 -9.18 -12.68
CA LYS A 6 18.09 -10.46 -12.62
C LYS A 6 17.52 -11.51 -13.56
N PHE A 7 16.25 -11.39 -13.94
CA PHE A 7 15.52 -12.35 -14.77
C PHE A 7 15.45 -11.94 -16.25
N GLY A 8 16.06 -10.82 -16.64
CA GLY A 8 16.05 -10.37 -18.04
C GLY A 8 14.64 -10.07 -18.56
N LEU A 9 13.77 -9.52 -17.72
CA LEU A 9 12.41 -9.14 -18.10
C LEU A 9 12.44 -8.08 -19.22
N PRO A 10 11.49 -8.09 -20.16
CA PRO A 10 11.39 -7.07 -21.20
C PRO A 10 11.27 -5.66 -20.62
N ASP A 11 11.83 -4.65 -21.30
CA ASP A 11 11.86 -3.26 -20.83
C ASP A 11 10.48 -2.71 -20.48
N VAL A 12 9.44 -3.07 -21.25
CA VAL A 12 8.06 -2.66 -20.97
C VAL A 12 7.56 -3.19 -19.63
N VAL A 13 7.94 -4.41 -19.25
CA VAL A 13 7.58 -5.02 -17.97
C VAL A 13 8.35 -4.35 -16.85
N VAL A 14 9.66 -4.13 -17.04
CA VAL A 14 10.49 -3.40 -16.08
C VAL A 14 9.93 -2.02 -15.79
N GLN A 15 9.61 -1.25 -16.82
CA GLN A 15 9.02 0.07 -16.68
C GLN A 15 7.66 0.02 -16.00
N SER A 16 6.80 -0.95 -16.34
CA SER A 16 5.48 -1.09 -15.73
C SER A 16 5.55 -1.43 -14.23
N LEU A 17 6.52 -2.27 -13.84
CA LEU A 17 6.69 -2.67 -12.45
C LEU A 17 7.36 -1.59 -11.58
N THR A 18 8.26 -0.81 -12.17
CA THR A 18 9.04 0.22 -11.46
C THR A 18 8.39 1.60 -11.49
N ARG A 19 7.43 1.85 -12.38
CA ARG A 19 6.73 3.13 -12.48
C ARG A 19 5.98 3.42 -11.18
N ASP A 20 6.45 4.42 -10.45
CA ASP A 20 5.78 4.88 -9.25
C ASP A 20 4.60 5.77 -9.62
N SER A 21 3.39 5.21 -9.57
CA SER A 21 2.13 5.96 -9.67
C SER A 21 1.61 6.45 -8.32
N TYR A 22 2.30 6.11 -7.22
CA TYR A 22 1.86 6.40 -5.85
C TYR A 22 2.32 7.79 -5.40
N ASP A 23 1.38 8.72 -5.26
CA ASP A 23 1.62 10.03 -4.62
C ASP A 23 1.30 9.94 -3.12
N ARG A 24 2.33 10.07 -2.28
CA ARG A 24 2.19 10.12 -0.81
C ARG A 24 1.52 11.41 -0.32
N GLY A 25 1.28 12.38 -1.20
CA GLY A 25 0.85 13.72 -0.86
C GLY A 25 1.83 14.43 0.08
N LYS A 26 1.36 15.46 0.80
CA LYS A 26 2.14 16.19 1.82
C LYS A 26 2.15 15.49 3.19
N SER A 27 2.16 14.15 3.23
CA SER A 27 2.20 13.39 4.47
C SER A 27 3.63 13.07 4.89
N ASN A 28 3.91 13.10 6.20
CA ASN A 28 5.20 12.69 6.74
C ASN A 28 5.29 11.17 6.89
N ARG A 29 4.16 10.49 7.16
CA ARG A 29 4.04 9.02 7.29
C ARG A 29 2.64 8.54 6.89
N SER A 30 2.55 7.34 6.34
CA SER A 30 1.27 6.64 6.19
C SER A 30 0.91 5.81 7.42
N VAL A 31 -0.37 5.50 7.63
CA VAL A 31 -0.84 4.58 8.69
C VAL A 31 -0.14 3.23 8.58
N THR A 32 0.03 2.69 7.36
CA THR A 32 0.77 1.44 7.12
C THR A 32 2.21 1.50 7.63
N GLN A 33 2.88 2.65 7.54
CA GLN A 33 4.25 2.83 8.06
C GLN A 33 4.32 2.94 9.59
N LEU A 34 3.21 3.26 10.26
CA LEU A 34 3.15 3.30 11.72
C LEU A 34 2.97 1.93 12.35
N ILE A 35 2.32 1.02 11.62
CA ILE A 35 2.11 -0.38 12.05
C ILE A 35 3.44 -1.14 11.98
N ASP A 36 4.27 -0.85 10.98
CA ASP A 36 5.58 -1.47 10.83
C ASP A 36 6.59 -0.99 11.88
N SER A 37 7.67 -1.76 12.07
CA SER A 37 8.73 -1.45 13.02
C SER A 37 9.39 -0.09 12.70
N PRO A 38 9.45 0.85 13.66
CA PRO A 38 10.14 2.13 13.45
C PRO A 38 11.60 1.96 13.05
N ARG A 39 12.24 0.88 13.50
CA ARG A 39 13.62 0.55 13.17
C ARG A 39 13.79 0.25 11.69
N ILE A 40 12.87 -0.50 11.08
CA ILE A 40 12.88 -0.80 9.64
C ILE A 40 12.76 0.51 8.86
N GLY A 41 11.83 1.38 9.23
CA GLY A 41 11.65 2.69 8.59
C GLY A 41 12.88 3.60 8.68
N ILE A 42 13.63 3.57 9.79
CA ILE A 42 14.88 4.33 9.97
C ILE A 42 16.00 3.73 9.12
N LEU A 43 16.21 2.41 9.20
CA LEU A 43 17.26 1.72 8.46
C LEU A 43 17.07 1.85 6.95
N ASN A 44 15.84 1.70 6.45
CA ASN A 44 15.54 1.89 5.04
C ASN A 44 15.89 3.31 4.56
N LYS A 45 15.69 4.32 5.40
CA LYS A 45 16.04 5.71 5.09
C LYS A 45 17.55 5.94 5.12
N GLU A 46 18.25 5.43 6.12
CA GLU A 46 19.69 5.64 6.31
C GLU A 46 20.53 4.90 5.26
N TYR A 47 20.10 3.70 4.88
CA TYR A 47 20.82 2.82 3.98
C TYR A 47 20.18 2.69 2.60
N ASP A 48 19.30 3.63 2.21
CA ASP A 48 18.60 3.60 0.91
C ASP A 48 19.56 3.36 -0.26
N SER A 49 20.72 4.02 -0.26
CA SER A 49 21.75 3.87 -1.29
C SER A 49 22.43 2.50 -1.34
N LYS A 50 22.28 1.67 -0.30
CA LYS A 50 22.83 0.31 -0.21
C LYS A 50 21.77 -0.78 -0.44
N ILE A 51 20.49 -0.41 -0.58
CA ILE A 51 19.42 -1.36 -0.84
C ILE A 51 19.42 -1.69 -2.33
N GLU A 52 19.64 -2.97 -2.63
CA GLU A 52 19.41 -3.55 -3.94
C GLU A 52 18.03 -4.22 -3.93
N GLN A 53 17.20 -3.93 -4.93
CA GLN A 53 15.88 -4.53 -5.06
C GLN A 53 15.66 -4.98 -6.51
N ASP A 54 15.16 -6.21 -6.71
CA ASP A 54 14.88 -6.68 -8.05
C ASP A 54 13.52 -6.18 -8.54
N VAL A 55 13.41 -5.94 -9.84
CA VAL A 55 12.17 -5.51 -10.49
C VAL A 55 11.01 -6.45 -10.17
N ILE A 56 11.26 -7.76 -10.02
CA ILE A 56 10.21 -8.72 -9.71
C ILE A 56 9.60 -8.54 -8.31
N ASP A 57 10.32 -7.91 -7.38
CA ASP A 57 9.85 -7.68 -6.02
C ASP A 57 8.66 -6.70 -5.99
N PHE A 58 8.48 -5.91 -7.06
CA PHE A 58 7.33 -5.00 -7.20
C PHE A 58 6.06 -5.70 -7.70
N LEU A 59 6.14 -6.95 -8.17
CA LEU A 59 5.04 -7.62 -8.86
C LEU A 59 3.75 -7.67 -8.05
N PHE A 60 3.82 -8.16 -6.80
CA PHE A 60 2.64 -8.23 -5.93
C PHE A 60 2.09 -6.86 -5.57
N SER A 61 2.96 -5.86 -5.39
CA SER A 61 2.51 -4.48 -5.15
C SER A 61 1.71 -3.95 -6.33
N ARG A 62 2.14 -4.22 -7.57
CA ARG A 62 1.42 -3.77 -8.77
C ARG A 62 0.13 -4.54 -9.01
N PHE A 63 0.09 -5.84 -8.70
CA PHE A 63 -1.18 -6.57 -8.70
C PHE A 63 -2.17 -6.00 -7.68
N GLY A 64 -1.70 -5.67 -6.47
CA GLY A 64 -2.49 -4.93 -5.49
C GLY A 64 -3.07 -3.66 -6.09
N THR A 65 -2.20 -2.74 -6.55
CA THR A 65 -2.63 -1.46 -7.15
C THR A 65 -3.65 -1.64 -8.27
N GLY A 66 -3.43 -2.57 -9.20
CA GLY A 66 -4.37 -2.81 -10.30
C GLY A 66 -5.72 -3.31 -9.82
N MET A 67 -5.76 -4.15 -8.78
CA MET A 67 -7.01 -4.65 -8.20
C MET A 67 -7.77 -3.55 -7.45
N HIS A 68 -7.09 -2.71 -6.66
CA HIS A 68 -7.75 -1.57 -6.00
C HIS A 68 -8.37 -0.60 -7.02
N GLN A 69 -7.62 -0.25 -8.07
CA GLN A 69 -8.14 0.61 -9.15
C GLN A 69 -9.37 0.01 -9.84
N MET A 70 -9.38 -1.31 -10.04
CA MET A 70 -10.53 -2.01 -10.60
C MET A 70 -11.75 -1.93 -9.67
N PHE A 71 -11.56 -2.12 -8.37
CA PHE A 71 -12.65 -2.03 -7.38
C PHE A 71 -13.16 -0.61 -7.23
N GLU A 72 -12.28 0.38 -7.11
CA GLU A 72 -12.62 1.81 -7.05
C GLU A 72 -13.51 2.21 -8.25
N GLY A 73 -13.12 1.81 -9.46
CA GLY A 73 -13.90 2.08 -10.67
C GLY A 73 -15.24 1.35 -10.76
N SER A 74 -15.53 0.42 -9.85
CA SER A 74 -16.77 -0.35 -9.78
C SER A 74 -17.71 0.11 -8.67
N VAL A 75 -17.31 1.09 -7.84
CA VAL A 75 -18.13 1.59 -6.73
C VAL A 75 -19.26 2.48 -7.25
N GLU A 76 -20.49 2.10 -6.93
CA GLU A 76 -21.71 2.84 -7.25
C GLU A 76 -22.60 2.94 -6.01
N GLY A 77 -23.29 4.07 -5.82
CA GLY A 77 -24.17 4.31 -4.67
C GLY A 77 -23.68 5.45 -3.78
N ALA A 78 -24.62 6.14 -3.13
CA ALA A 78 -24.31 7.26 -2.24
C ALA A 78 -23.89 6.80 -0.84
N GLU A 79 -24.16 5.54 -0.52
CA GLU A 79 -23.78 4.85 0.70
C GLU A 79 -22.31 4.39 0.69
N TYR A 80 -21.59 4.50 -0.42
CA TYR A 80 -20.20 4.07 -0.52
C TYR A 80 -19.24 5.24 -0.68
N ILE A 81 -18.10 5.17 0.03
CA ILE A 81 -16.97 6.08 -0.13
C ILE A 81 -15.74 5.22 -0.46
N SER A 82 -15.21 5.35 -1.68
CA SER A 82 -14.02 4.61 -2.11
C SER A 82 -12.76 5.46 -1.98
N GLU A 83 -11.64 4.82 -1.61
CA GLU A 83 -10.28 5.39 -1.67
C GLU A 83 -10.11 6.72 -0.89
N GLU A 84 -10.91 6.93 0.16
CA GLU A 84 -10.87 8.15 0.96
C GLU A 84 -9.56 8.26 1.72
N ARG A 85 -8.88 9.39 1.52
CA ARG A 85 -7.66 9.73 2.24
C ARG A 85 -7.94 10.66 3.41
N LEU A 86 -7.70 10.15 4.60
CA LEU A 86 -7.78 10.89 5.85
C LEU A 86 -6.39 11.37 6.26
N THR A 87 -6.29 12.61 6.72
CA THR A 87 -5.03 13.19 7.22
C THR A 87 -5.21 13.71 8.64
N PHE A 88 -4.30 13.36 9.52
CA PHE A 88 -4.27 13.77 10.92
C PHE A 88 -2.92 14.41 11.26
N LYS A 89 -2.94 15.52 12.01
CA LYS A 89 -1.72 16.20 12.45
C LYS A 89 -1.50 15.95 13.93
N HIS A 90 -0.34 15.42 14.30
CA HIS A 90 0.02 15.12 15.68
C HIS A 90 1.49 15.42 15.95
N MET A 91 1.79 16.19 17.00
CA MET A 91 3.17 16.55 17.40
C MET A 91 4.06 17.05 16.24
N GLY A 92 3.48 17.81 15.30
CA GLY A 92 4.19 18.32 14.12
C GLY A 92 4.32 17.33 12.96
N TRP A 93 3.84 16.09 13.11
CA TRP A 93 3.76 15.10 12.05
C TRP A 93 2.40 15.16 11.36
N SER A 94 2.41 15.03 10.03
CA SER A 94 1.23 14.78 9.21
C SER A 94 1.16 13.28 8.90
N ILE A 95 0.15 12.61 9.44
CA ILE A 95 -0.11 11.18 9.26
C ILE A 95 -1.29 11.04 8.29
N SER A 96 -1.18 10.17 7.28
CA SER A 96 -2.29 9.90 6.37
C SER A 96 -2.64 8.43 6.28
N GLY A 97 -3.92 8.11 6.27
CA GLY A 97 -4.45 6.80 5.92
C GLY A 97 -5.29 6.91 4.66
N GLN A 98 -5.36 5.84 3.89
CA GLN A 98 -6.31 5.71 2.79
C GLN A 98 -7.10 4.43 3.03
N ILE A 99 -8.42 4.56 3.04
CA ILE A 99 -9.34 3.44 3.24
C ILE A 99 -9.86 3.03 1.86
N ASP A 100 -9.80 1.74 1.53
CA ASP A 100 -10.17 1.28 0.20
C ASP A 100 -11.67 1.48 -0.07
N LEU A 101 -12.53 1.06 0.87
CA LEU A 101 -13.97 1.25 0.78
C LEU A 101 -14.61 1.42 2.16
N GLN A 102 -15.54 2.36 2.24
CA GLN A 102 -16.43 2.57 3.38
C GLN A 102 -17.88 2.43 2.92
N GLU A 103 -18.65 1.64 3.66
CA GLU A 103 -20.10 1.53 3.50
C GLU A 103 -20.78 2.26 4.67
N ILE A 104 -21.57 3.28 4.35
CA ILE A 104 -22.34 4.08 5.29
C ILE A 104 -23.62 3.33 5.65
N THR A 105 -23.79 3.03 6.93
CA THR A 105 -24.96 2.35 7.48
C THR A 105 -25.66 3.23 8.51
N SER A 106 -26.87 2.83 8.92
CA SER A 106 -27.62 3.54 9.97
C SER A 106 -26.93 3.54 11.34
N GLY A 107 -26.00 2.60 11.58
CA GLY A 107 -25.27 2.44 12.83
C GLY A 107 -23.81 2.93 12.80
N GLY A 108 -23.32 3.43 11.66
CA GLY A 108 -21.92 3.83 11.48
C GLY A 108 -21.37 3.45 10.11
N HIS A 109 -20.07 3.16 10.03
CA HIS A 109 -19.37 2.80 8.79
C HIS A 109 -18.82 1.38 8.89
N HIS A 110 -19.00 0.58 7.84
CA HIS A 110 -18.20 -0.64 7.64
C HIS A 110 -16.99 -0.31 6.78
N LEU A 111 -15.80 -0.71 7.22
CA LEU A 111 -14.56 -0.49 6.50
C LEU A 111 -14.10 -1.78 5.85
N TRP A 112 -13.68 -1.69 4.60
CA TRP A 112 -13.14 -2.82 3.84
C TRP A 112 -11.71 -2.50 3.43
N ASP A 113 -10.83 -3.49 3.58
CA ASP A 113 -9.41 -3.44 3.21
C ASP A 113 -9.10 -4.67 2.34
N TYR A 114 -8.92 -4.45 1.05
CA TYR A 114 -8.71 -5.50 0.07
C TYR A 114 -7.24 -5.91 0.00
N LYS A 115 -6.97 -7.20 0.09
CA LYS A 115 -5.59 -7.73 0.01
C LYS A 115 -5.41 -8.65 -1.18
N VAL A 116 -4.43 -8.32 -2.01
CA VAL A 116 -3.87 -9.26 -2.99
C VAL A 116 -2.67 -9.96 -2.37
N THR A 117 -2.68 -11.29 -2.37
CA THR A 117 -1.64 -12.05 -1.69
C THR A 117 -1.46 -13.44 -2.28
N SER A 118 -0.35 -14.09 -1.96
CA SER A 118 -0.12 -15.49 -2.34
C SER A 118 -0.99 -16.42 -1.51
N ALA A 119 -1.37 -17.57 -2.07
CA ALA A 119 -2.11 -18.61 -1.34
C ALA A 119 -1.39 -19.03 -0.04
N TRP A 120 -0.06 -19.07 -0.06
CA TRP A 120 0.75 -19.38 1.12
C TRP A 120 0.59 -18.37 2.26
N SER A 121 0.40 -17.09 1.95
CA SER A 121 0.15 -16.06 2.97
C SER A 121 -1.18 -16.28 3.68
N VAL A 122 -2.17 -16.86 2.99
CA VAL A 122 -3.45 -17.25 3.59
C VAL A 122 -3.28 -18.50 4.46
N VAL A 123 -2.54 -19.50 3.98
CA VAL A 123 -2.30 -20.75 4.71
C VAL A 123 -1.57 -20.52 6.03
N TYR A 124 -0.54 -19.66 6.02
CA TYR A 124 0.29 -19.40 7.21
C TYR A 124 -0.16 -18.19 8.03
N GLY A 125 -1.09 -17.38 7.51
CA GLY A 125 -1.51 -16.12 8.10
C GLY A 125 -0.45 -15.03 7.98
N LYS A 126 -0.90 -13.78 8.15
CA LYS A 126 -0.05 -12.59 8.25
C LYS A 126 -0.42 -11.78 9.48
N PRO A 127 0.46 -11.70 10.51
CA PRO A 127 0.20 -10.91 11.71
C PRO A 127 -0.07 -9.44 11.38
N GLU A 128 0.61 -8.90 10.37
CA GLU A 128 0.53 -7.48 10.03
C GLU A 128 -0.88 -7.06 9.62
N TRP A 129 -1.70 -7.98 9.08
CA TRP A 129 -3.11 -7.71 8.76
C TRP A 129 -3.98 -7.55 10.00
N HIS A 130 -3.64 -8.25 11.08
CA HIS A 130 -4.34 -8.11 12.36
C HIS A 130 -3.92 -6.82 13.06
N ASP A 131 -2.66 -6.43 12.93
CA ASP A 131 -2.15 -5.18 13.50
C ASP A 131 -2.72 -3.92 12.83
N GLN A 132 -3.42 -4.06 11.68
CA GLN A 132 -4.16 -2.95 11.04
C GLN A 132 -5.59 -2.77 11.58
N MET A 133 -6.11 -3.71 12.37
CA MET A 133 -7.47 -3.70 12.94
C MET A 133 -7.48 -3.16 14.36
#